data_AF-A0A926AMM8-F1
#
_entry.id   AF-A0A926AMM8-F1
#
_cell.length_a   1.000
_cell.length_b   1.000
_cell.length_c   1.000
_cell.angle_alpha   90.00
_cell.angle_beta   90.00
_cell.angle_gamma   90.00
#
_symmetry.space_group_name_H-M   'P 1'
#
loop_
_entity.id
_entity.type
_entity.pdbx_description
1 polymer ?
#
loop_
_entity_poly.entity_id
_entity_poly.type
_entity_poly.pdbx_seq_one_letter_code
_entity_poly.pdbx_strand_id
1 'polypeptide(L)'
;MPQKRFVMRIELTGSAKEKMSELSDDLGTQQVEVMSRLVDWFTRQPDLIQAAVLGRYPAEIEAEVARLILHRTYGGPAPATDSKRLPSHR
;
A
#
# COMPACT_ATOMS: atom_id res chain seq x y z
N MET A 1 -14.47 9.83 27.62
CA MET A 1 -14.69 10.86 26.59
C MET A 1 -15.13 10.17 25.30
N PRO A 2 -16.24 10.55 24.65
CA PRO A 2 -16.62 9.96 23.37
C PRO A 2 -15.53 10.23 22.32
N GLN A 3 -15.14 9.20 21.56
CA GLN A 3 -14.13 9.31 20.52
C GLN A 3 -14.62 10.26 19.42
N LYS A 4 -13.81 11.28 19.10
CA LYS A 4 -14.15 12.27 18.07
C LYS A 4 -14.19 11.57 16.70
N ARG A 5 -15.36 11.50 16.07
CA ARG A 5 -15.55 10.94 14.73
C ARG A 5 -15.49 12.05 13.70
N PHE A 6 -14.90 11.76 12.54
CA PHE A 6 -14.81 12.66 11.41
C PHE A 6 -15.47 12.01 10.19
N VAL A 7 -16.17 12.81 9.39
CA VAL A 7 -16.79 12.37 8.14
C VAL A 7 -15.94 12.88 6.99
N MET A 8 -15.52 11.96 6.11
CA MET A 8 -14.77 12.26 4.91
C MET A 8 -15.54 11.74 3.70
N ARG A 9 -15.69 12.58 2.67
CA ARG A 9 -16.25 12.17 1.38
C ARG A 9 -15.13 11.69 0.48
N ILE A 10 -15.25 10.48 -0.05
CA ILE A 10 -14.31 9.90 -1.01
C ILE A 10 -15.06 9.69 -2.31
N GLU A 11 -14.46 10.10 -3.42
CA GLU A 11 -14.95 9.80 -4.76
C GLU A 11 -14.27 8.53 -5.28
N LEU A 12 -15.06 7.64 -5.87
CA LEU A 12 -14.60 6.39 -6.44
C LEU A 12 -14.97 6.36 -7.92
N THR A 13 -14.11 5.76 -8.74
CA THR A 13 -14.52 5.35 -10.08
C THR A 13 -15.60 4.27 -9.96
N GLY A 14 -16.44 4.12 -11.00
CA GLY A 14 -17.51 3.11 -11.00
C GLY A 14 -17.00 1.70 -10.71
N SER A 15 -15.92 1.29 -11.38
CA SER A 15 -15.30 -0.02 -11.19
C SER A 15 -14.70 -0.22 -9.79
N ALA A 16 -14.15 0.83 -9.16
CA ALA A 16 -13.67 0.74 -7.78
C ALA A 16 -14.82 0.60 -6.78
N LYS A 17 -15.96 1.26 -7.05
CA LYS A 17 -17.17 1.13 -6.23
C LYS A 17 -17.78 -0.26 -6.32
N GLU A 18 -17.85 -0.86 -7.52
CA GLU A 18 -18.34 -2.23 -7.72
C GLU A 18 -17.49 -3.24 -6.95
N LYS A 19 -16.16 -3.24 -7.16
CA LYS A 19 -15.23 -4.12 -6.43
C LYS A 19 -15.30 -3.95 -4.92
N MET A 20 -15.49 -2.71 -4.45
CA MET A 20 -15.64 -2.44 -3.03
C MET A 20 -16.96 -3.00 -2.48
N SER A 21 -18.03 -2.99 -3.28
CA SER A 21 -19.30 -3.62 -2.90
C SER A 21 -19.14 -5.12 -2.77
N GLU A 22 -18.56 -5.77 -3.78
CA GLU A 22 -18.27 -7.22 -3.78
C GLU A 22 -17.43 -7.61 -2.55
N LEU A 23 -16.34 -6.87 -2.28
CA LEU A 23 -15.52 -7.11 -1.09
C LEU A 23 -16.29 -6.96 0.22
N SER A 24 -17.19 -5.97 0.29
CA SER A 24 -18.01 -5.74 1.48
C SER A 24 -18.99 -6.89 1.70
N ASP A 25 -19.60 -7.38 0.61
CA ASP A 25 -20.53 -8.49 0.59
C ASP A 25 -19.84 -9.81 1.01
N ASP A 26 -18.65 -10.08 0.44
CA ASP A 26 -17.82 -11.25 0.79
C ASP A 26 -17.43 -11.27 2.27
N LEU A 27 -17.14 -10.11 2.84
CA LEU A 27 -16.80 -9.96 4.24
C LEU A 27 -18.03 -9.91 5.17
N GLY A 28 -19.24 -9.82 4.63
CA GLY A 28 -20.48 -9.67 5.40
C GLY A 28 -20.56 -8.37 6.19
N THR A 29 -19.92 -7.30 5.71
CA THR A 29 -19.84 -6.01 6.42
C THR A 29 -20.32 -4.86 5.55
N GLN A 30 -20.60 -3.70 6.16
CA GLN A 30 -20.93 -2.51 5.38
C GLN A 30 -19.67 -1.88 4.79
N GLN A 31 -19.76 -1.35 3.58
CA GLN A 31 -18.65 -0.65 2.92
C GLN A 31 -18.01 0.44 3.80
N VAL A 32 -18.79 1.18 4.58
CA VAL A 32 -18.25 2.21 5.49
C VAL A 32 -17.30 1.63 6.52
N GLU A 33 -17.57 0.41 6.99
CA GLU A 33 -16.72 -0.29 7.95
C GLU A 33 -15.42 -0.77 7.30
N VAL A 34 -15.51 -1.36 6.12
CA VAL A 34 -14.33 -1.75 5.32
C VAL A 34 -13.43 -0.53 5.08
N MET A 35 -14.00 0.57 4.59
CA MET A 35 -13.26 1.81 4.33
C MET A 35 -12.65 2.40 5.60
N SER A 36 -13.39 2.38 6.71
CA SER A 36 -12.86 2.87 8.01
C SER A 36 -11.66 2.05 8.47
N ARG A 37 -11.73 0.71 8.34
CA ARG A 37 -10.61 -0.19 8.68
C ARG A 37 -9.42 0.01 7.75
N LEU A 38 -9.64 0.18 6.45
CA LEU A 38 -8.59 0.44 5.47
C LEU A 38 -7.86 1.75 5.75
N VAL A 39 -8.60 2.84 6.00
CA VAL A 39 -8.00 4.15 6.32
C VAL A 39 -7.23 4.08 7.65
N ASP A 40 -7.80 3.48 8.70
CA ASP A 40 -7.09 3.33 9.98
C ASP A 40 -5.81 2.50 9.83
N TRP A 41 -5.87 1.36 9.13
CA TRP A 41 -4.69 0.55 8.83
C TRP A 41 -3.63 1.35 8.06
N PHE A 42 -4.04 2.04 7.00
CA PHE A 42 -3.14 2.79 6.12
C PHE A 42 -2.36 3.87 6.90
N THR A 43 -3.04 4.62 7.78
CA THR A 43 -2.40 5.69 8.57
C THR A 43 -1.36 5.21 9.57
N ARG A 44 -1.37 3.91 9.91
CA ARG A 44 -0.42 3.28 10.83
C ARG A 44 0.75 2.61 10.11
N GLN A 45 0.75 2.60 8.77
CA GLN A 45 1.83 1.99 8.00
C GLN A 45 3.07 2.89 7.98
N PRO A 46 4.29 2.32 7.87
CA PRO A 46 5.50 3.09 7.64
C PRO A 46 5.42 3.93 6.36
N ASP A 47 6.12 5.08 6.34
CA ASP A 47 6.15 6.00 5.19
C ASP A 47 6.47 5.30 3.87
N LEU A 48 7.34 4.28 3.91
CA LEU A 48 7.67 3.46 2.76
C LEU A 48 6.45 2.74 2.15
N ILE A 49 5.60 2.14 3.00
CA ILE A 49 4.38 1.46 2.52
C ILE A 49 3.36 2.49 2.04
N GLN A 50 3.23 3.61 2.75
CA GLN A 50 2.32 4.67 2.33
C GLN A 50 2.71 5.24 0.96
N ALA A 51 4.00 5.49 0.73
CA ALA A 51 4.53 5.95 -0.55
C ALA A 51 4.30 4.92 -1.67
N ALA A 52 4.39 3.62 -1.36
CA ALA A 52 4.10 2.55 -2.31
C ALA A 52 2.66 2.59 -2.79
N VAL A 53 1.73 2.57 -1.84
CA VAL A 53 0.28 2.55 -2.12
C VAL A 53 -0.16 3.83 -2.84
N LEU A 54 0.47 4.97 -2.54
CA LEU A 54 0.18 6.24 -3.19
C LEU A 54 0.90 6.44 -4.54
N GLY A 55 1.65 5.44 -5.03
CA GLY A 55 2.36 5.52 -6.31
C GLY A 55 3.41 6.63 -6.34
N ARG A 56 4.03 6.95 -5.19
CA ARG A 56 5.03 8.02 -5.07
C ARG A 56 6.45 7.58 -5.42
N TYR A 57 6.63 6.35 -5.87
CA TYR A 57 7.93 5.90 -6.36
C TYR A 57 8.11 6.28 -7.83
N PRO A 58 9.29 6.78 -8.20
CA PRO A 58 9.71 6.78 -9.60
C PRO A 58 9.56 5.37 -10.18
N ALA A 59 9.01 5.25 -11.39
CA ALA A 59 8.72 3.98 -12.04
C ALA A 59 9.98 3.09 -12.17
N GLU A 60 11.15 3.71 -12.20
CA GLU A 60 12.45 3.07 -12.29
C GLU A 60 12.82 2.23 -11.07
N ILE A 61 12.28 2.56 -9.88
CA ILE A 61 12.63 1.88 -8.62
C ILE A 61 11.46 1.09 -8.00
N GLU A 62 10.25 1.22 -8.57
CA GLU A 62 9.03 0.62 -8.03
C GLU A 62 9.13 -0.91 -7.88
N ALA A 63 9.68 -1.59 -8.89
CA ALA A 63 9.87 -3.04 -8.86
C ALA A 63 10.86 -3.51 -7.77
N GLU A 64 11.87 -2.70 -7.48
CA GLU A 64 12.89 -3.00 -6.48
C GLU A 64 12.36 -2.75 -5.06
N VAL A 65 11.57 -1.68 -4.87
CA VAL A 65 10.86 -1.41 -3.62
C VAL A 65 9.82 -2.50 -3.32
N ALA A 66 9.04 -2.94 -4.32
CA ALA A 66 8.08 -4.03 -4.17
C ALA A 66 8.77 -5.33 -3.71
N ARG A 67 9.93 -5.67 -4.29
CA ARG A 67 10.75 -6.82 -3.86
C ARG A 67 11.25 -6.68 -2.42
N LEU A 68 11.74 -5.51 -2.03
CA LEU A 68 12.21 -5.24 -0.67
C LEU A 68 11.08 -5.39 0.37
N ILE A 69 9.87 -4.93 0.05
CA ILE A 69 8.70 -5.07 0.92
C ILE A 69 8.31 -6.54 1.08
N LEU A 70 8.28 -7.31 -0.01
CA LEU A 70 7.97 -8.75 0.02
C LEU A 70 9.04 -9.55 0.79
N HIS A 71 10.31 -9.24 0.58
CA HIS A 71 11.43 -9.83 1.33
C HIS A 71 11.25 -9.63 2.84
N ARG A 72 10.92 -8.40 3.25
CA ARG A 72 10.76 -8.05 4.68
C ARG A 72 9.51 -8.65 5.33
N THR A 73 8.43 -8.78 4.58
CA THR A 73 7.13 -9.23 5.10
C THR A 73 6.98 -10.75 5.13
N TYR A 74 7.54 -11.45 4.14
CA TYR A 74 7.35 -12.90 3.96
C TYR A 74 8.65 -13.71 4.00
N GLY A 75 9.80 -13.07 4.24
CA GLY A 75 11.09 -13.75 4.25
C GLY A 75 11.49 -14.30 2.87
N GLY A 76 11.02 -13.66 1.78
CA GLY A 76 11.40 -14.03 0.42
C GLY A 76 12.91 -13.96 0.18
N PRO A 77 13.46 -14.35 -0.99
CA PRO A 77 14.88 -14.17 -1.25
C PRO A 77 15.26 -12.68 -1.27
N ALA A 78 16.39 -12.33 -0.64
CA ALA A 78 16.91 -10.97 -0.65
C ALA A 78 17.19 -10.50 -2.09
N PRO A 79 16.98 -9.22 -2.43
CA PRO A 79 17.33 -8.71 -3.74
C PRO A 79 18.84 -8.91 -3.96
N ALA A 80 19.19 -9.43 -5.14
CA ALA A 80 20.58 -9.62 -5.51
C ALA A 80 21.28 -8.25 -5.52
N THR A 81 22.19 -8.03 -4.57
CA THR A 81 23.08 -6.88 -4.57
C THR A 81 24.02 -7.00 -5.77
N ASP A 82 23.69 -6.36 -6.88
CA ASP A 82 24.61 -6.25 -8.01
C ASP A 82 25.73 -5.25 -7.66
N SER A 83 26.71 -5.71 -6.88
CA SER A 83 27.91 -4.95 -6.50
C SER A 83 28.92 -4.80 -7.64
N LYS A 84 28.48 -4.81 -8.89
CA LYS A 84 29.35 -4.59 -10.05
C LYS A 84 28.78 -3.53 -10.97
N ARG A 85 29.08 -2.26 -10.65
CA ARG A 85 29.36 -1.19 -11.65
C ARG A 85 29.75 0.10 -10.94
N LEU A 86 31.02 0.19 -10.55
CA LEU A 86 31.75 1.45 -10.56
C LEU A 86 33.04 1.19 -11.34
N PRO A 87 33.24 1.79 -12.53
CA PRO A 87 34.50 1.67 -13.24
C PRO A 87 35.58 2.37 -12.43
N SER A 88 36.63 1.64 -12.07
CA SER A 88 37.85 2.21 -11.51
C SER A 88 38.50 3.09 -12.56
N HIS A 89 38.33 4.41 -12.45
CA HIS A 89 39.16 5.35 -13.18
C HIS A 89 40.58 5.28 -12.61
N ARG A 90 41.51 4.71 -13.39
CA ARG A 90 42.93 5.02 -13.34
C ARG A 90 43.21 6.15 -14.31
#